data_AF-A0A7S3SEF5-F1
#
_entry.id   AF-A0A7S3SEF5-F1
#
_cell.length_a   1.000
_cell.length_b   1.000
_cell.length_c   1.000
_cell.angle_alpha   90.00
_cell.angle_beta   90.00
_cell.angle_gamma   90.00
#
_symmetry.space_group_name_H-M   'P 1'
#
loop_
_entity.id
_entity.type
_entity.pdbx_description
1 polymer ?
#
loop_
_entity_poly.entity_id
_entity_poly.type
_entity_poly.pdbx_seq_one_letter_code
_entity_poly.pdbx_strand_id
1 'polypeptide(L)'
;AFVDEAMALVADAHGVLVALKNNMKGVETVLKKWSDNPLLVRRAAKTYMPDVFMEEHAQQLDVRYKEITDGGKEIHNLLLESNQVLKVSKGAPAWRSYVEFINNLFIDGVSATIIASLKFVLSLIDPAAIAASENPPLLEVKLELQDNSPLEVSFSPPLEAVTTGRRRDSVKTESKGAETKSIMGYVMRWISDFYNIVK
;
A
#
# COMPACT_ATOMS: atom_id res chain seq x y z
N ALA A 1 -54.72 16.07 5.49
CA ALA A 1 -53.97 17.31 5.21
C ALA A 1 -52.65 17.34 5.99
N PHE A 2 -52.62 17.68 7.28
CA PHE A 2 -51.35 17.73 8.04
C PHE A 2 -50.64 16.37 8.14
N VAL A 3 -51.38 15.28 8.39
CA VAL A 3 -50.80 13.93 8.48
C VAL A 3 -50.18 13.50 7.16
N ASP A 4 -50.84 13.77 6.03
CA ASP A 4 -50.33 13.40 4.70
C ASP A 4 -49.06 14.19 4.35
N GLU A 5 -49.02 15.48 4.70
CA GLU A 5 -47.85 16.35 4.53
C GLU A 5 -46.69 15.91 5.43
N ALA A 6 -46.96 15.60 6.70
CA ALA A 6 -45.96 15.07 7.62
C ALA A 6 -45.39 13.72 7.15
N MET A 7 -46.25 12.83 6.64
CA MET A 7 -45.83 11.55 6.08
C MET A 7 -44.95 11.73 4.83
N ALA A 8 -45.28 12.69 3.96
CA ALA A 8 -44.46 13.02 2.80
C ALA A 8 -43.06 13.53 3.21
N LEU A 9 -42.99 14.47 4.15
CA LEU A 9 -41.71 15.00 4.66
C LEU A 9 -40.85 13.91 5.33
N VAL A 10 -41.45 13.01 6.09
CA VAL A 10 -40.75 11.88 6.72
C VAL A 10 -40.24 10.91 5.66
N ALA A 11 -41.03 10.62 4.62
CA ALA A 11 -40.62 9.75 3.52
C ALA A 11 -39.43 10.34 2.75
N ASP A 12 -39.47 11.65 2.46
CA ASP A 12 -38.38 12.36 1.78
C ASP A 12 -37.10 12.35 2.61
N ALA A 13 -37.21 12.68 3.91
CA ALA A 13 -36.06 12.66 4.82
C ALA A 13 -35.45 11.25 4.95
N HIS A 14 -36.31 10.22 5.01
CA HIS A 14 -35.87 8.83 5.02
C HIS A 14 -35.12 8.47 3.74
N GLY A 15 -35.65 8.85 2.57
CA GLY A 15 -35.00 8.60 1.27
C GLY A 15 -33.62 9.25 1.18
N VAL A 16 -33.49 10.50 1.62
CA VAL A 16 -32.21 11.23 1.67
C VAL A 16 -31.20 10.53 2.59
N LEU A 17 -31.62 10.13 3.79
CA LEU A 17 -30.76 9.44 4.76
C LEU A 17 -30.31 8.06 4.27
N VAL A 18 -31.21 7.29 3.65
CA VAL A 18 -30.87 5.97 3.10
C VAL A 18 -29.85 6.10 1.97
N ALA A 19 -30.02 7.07 1.07
CA ALA A 19 -29.06 7.32 0.00
C ALA A 19 -27.68 7.72 0.54
N LEU A 20 -27.62 8.66 1.49
CA LEU A 20 -26.36 9.04 2.17
C LEU A 20 -25.66 7.84 2.80
N LYS A 21 -26.42 7.01 3.52
CA LYS A 21 -25.90 5.80 4.16
C LYS A 21 -25.38 4.79 3.15
N ASN A 22 -26.07 4.62 2.02
CA ASN A 22 -25.63 3.71 0.96
C ASN A 22 -24.35 4.21 0.29
N ASN A 23 -24.24 5.52 0.04
CA ASN A 23 -23.04 6.11 -0.53
C ASN A 23 -21.84 5.99 0.41
N MET A 24 -22.05 6.24 1.71
CA MET A 24 -21.03 6.01 2.75
C MET A 24 -20.57 4.55 2.78
N LYS A 25 -21.50 3.58 2.73
CA LYS A 25 -21.15 2.16 2.63
C LYS A 25 -20.38 1.81 1.36
N GLY A 26 -20.67 2.49 0.25
CA GLY A 26 -19.90 2.39 -0.98
C GLY A 26 -18.44 2.77 -0.75
N VAL A 27 -18.20 3.90 -0.08
CA VAL A 27 -16.84 4.34 0.32
C VAL A 27 -16.17 3.30 1.21
N GLU A 28 -16.85 2.81 2.25
CA GLU A 28 -16.32 1.74 3.12
C GLU A 28 -15.94 0.48 2.33
N THR A 29 -16.74 0.12 1.33
CA THR A 29 -16.49 -1.07 0.49
C THR A 29 -15.24 -0.89 -0.37
N VAL A 30 -15.06 0.29 -0.97
CA VAL A 30 -13.84 0.63 -1.73
C VAL A 30 -12.61 0.56 -0.83
N LEU A 31 -12.68 1.18 0.35
CA LEU A 31 -11.58 1.20 1.31
C LEU A 31 -11.24 -0.20 1.85
N LYS A 32 -12.27 -1.01 2.15
CA LYS A 32 -12.08 -2.39 2.57
C LYS A 32 -11.45 -3.23 1.45
N LYS A 33 -11.86 -3.01 0.20
CA LYS A 33 -11.24 -3.68 -0.95
C LYS A 33 -9.76 -3.34 -1.04
N TRP A 34 -9.32 -2.14 -0.63
CA TRP A 34 -7.89 -1.81 -0.57
C TRP A 34 -7.19 -2.52 0.60
N SER A 35 -7.80 -2.54 1.79
CA SER A 35 -7.19 -3.18 2.96
C SER A 35 -7.04 -4.70 2.85
N ASP A 36 -8.00 -5.37 2.21
CA ASP A 36 -7.98 -6.82 1.97
C ASP A 36 -6.87 -7.23 0.98
N ASN A 37 -6.21 -6.25 0.40
CA ASN A 37 -5.40 -6.35 -0.79
C ASN A 37 -4.06 -5.60 -0.57
N PRO A 38 -3.12 -6.21 0.16
CA PRO A 38 -1.83 -5.59 0.41
C PRO A 38 -1.08 -5.24 -0.87
N LEU A 39 -0.13 -4.31 -0.75
CA LEU A 39 0.69 -3.81 -1.85
C LEU A 39 1.82 -4.78 -2.21
N LEU A 40 2.29 -5.53 -1.22
CA LEU A 40 3.22 -6.63 -1.39
C LEU A 40 2.43 -7.93 -1.25
N VAL A 41 2.43 -8.75 -2.31
CA VAL A 41 1.79 -10.07 -2.28
C VAL A 41 2.70 -11.07 -2.96
N ARG A 42 2.86 -12.24 -2.34
CA ARG A 42 3.56 -13.37 -2.93
C ARG A 42 2.64 -14.12 -3.89
N ARG A 43 2.96 -14.11 -5.20
CA ARG A 43 2.15 -14.78 -6.24
C ARG A 43 2.22 -16.32 -6.18
N ALA A 44 3.36 -16.87 -5.79
CA ALA A 44 3.56 -18.31 -5.69
C ALA A 44 4.50 -18.65 -4.52
N ALA A 45 4.36 -19.85 -3.97
CA ALA A 45 5.28 -20.43 -2.99
C ALA A 45 6.63 -20.83 -3.64
N LYS A 46 7.24 -19.90 -4.40
CA LYS A 46 8.57 -20.04 -5.01
C LYS A 46 9.55 -19.06 -4.36
N THR A 47 10.82 -19.41 -4.33
CA THR A 47 11.92 -18.51 -3.99
C THR A 47 12.31 -17.74 -5.25
N TYR A 48 12.62 -16.46 -5.10
CA TYR A 48 12.90 -15.55 -6.19
C TYR A 48 14.35 -15.07 -6.17
N MET A 49 14.94 -14.91 -7.35
CA MET A 49 16.06 -13.99 -7.52
C MET A 49 15.57 -12.55 -7.21
N PRO A 50 16.30 -11.74 -6.42
CA PRO A 50 15.83 -10.42 -6.00
C PRO A 50 15.38 -9.50 -7.14
N ASP A 51 16.13 -9.45 -8.26
CA ASP A 51 15.75 -8.64 -9.42
C ASP A 51 14.43 -9.11 -10.06
N VAL A 52 14.20 -10.43 -10.16
CA VAL A 52 12.96 -10.99 -10.72
C VAL A 52 11.77 -10.66 -9.85
N PHE A 53 11.93 -10.73 -8.52
CA PHE A 53 10.88 -10.33 -7.59
C PHE A 53 10.56 -8.84 -7.72
N MET A 54 11.57 -7.98 -7.87
CA MET A 54 11.37 -6.54 -8.04
C MET A 54 10.57 -6.21 -9.31
N GLU A 55 10.84 -6.89 -10.42
CA GLU A 55 10.09 -6.71 -11.66
C GLU A 55 8.63 -7.17 -11.52
N GLU A 56 8.38 -8.35 -10.93
CA GLU A 56 7.03 -8.82 -10.66
C GLU A 56 6.28 -7.88 -9.69
N HIS A 57 6.97 -7.39 -8.65
CA HIS A 57 6.41 -6.47 -7.67
C HIS A 57 6.06 -5.11 -8.30
N ALA A 58 6.94 -4.55 -9.15
CA ALA A 58 6.68 -3.29 -9.83
C ALA A 58 5.42 -3.37 -10.72
N GLN A 59 5.26 -4.47 -11.48
CA GLN A 59 4.06 -4.68 -12.29
C GLN A 59 2.79 -4.79 -11.44
N GLN A 60 2.87 -5.44 -10.28
CA GLN A 60 1.75 -5.49 -9.33
C GLN A 60 1.44 -4.12 -8.74
N LEU A 61 2.46 -3.34 -8.38
CA LEU A 61 2.28 -1.99 -7.86
C LEU A 61 1.60 -1.08 -8.88
N ASP A 62 1.95 -1.16 -10.16
CA ASP A 62 1.27 -0.35 -11.20
C ASP A 62 -0.22 -0.68 -11.28
N VAL A 63 -0.59 -1.96 -11.21
CA VAL A 63 -2.00 -2.38 -11.14
C VAL A 63 -2.66 -1.83 -9.88
N ARG A 64 -1.99 -1.90 -8.74
CA ARG A 64 -2.49 -1.35 -7.46
C ARG A 64 -2.70 0.14 -7.50
N TYR A 65 -1.75 0.90 -8.02
CA TYR A 65 -1.86 2.35 -8.14
C TYR A 65 -3.04 2.73 -9.04
N LYS A 66 -3.28 1.97 -10.10
CA LYS A 66 -4.46 2.15 -10.93
C LYS A 66 -5.75 1.85 -10.16
N GLU A 67 -5.82 0.74 -9.43
CA GLU A 67 -6.99 0.39 -8.60
C GLU A 67 -7.31 1.45 -7.55
N ILE A 68 -6.28 2.01 -6.90
CA ILE A 68 -6.42 3.05 -5.87
C ILE A 68 -6.84 4.38 -6.52
N THR A 69 -6.25 4.73 -7.66
CA THR A 69 -6.62 5.93 -8.41
C THR A 69 -8.08 5.86 -8.89
N ASP A 70 -8.50 4.72 -9.42
CA ASP A 70 -9.87 4.53 -9.91
C ASP A 70 -10.86 4.46 -8.74
N GLY A 71 -10.52 3.81 -7.62
CA GLY A 71 -11.33 3.84 -6.41
C GLY A 71 -11.42 5.24 -5.79
N GLY A 72 -10.38 6.06 -5.89
CA GLY A 72 -10.42 7.47 -5.50
C GLY A 72 -11.45 8.27 -6.31
N LYS A 73 -11.52 8.04 -7.63
CA LYS A 73 -12.57 8.63 -8.49
C LYS A 73 -13.96 8.14 -8.09
N GLU A 74 -14.10 6.86 -7.76
CA GLU A 74 -15.37 6.29 -7.29
C GLU A 74 -15.84 6.95 -5.98
N ILE A 75 -14.93 7.13 -5.01
CA ILE A 75 -15.22 7.85 -3.76
C ILE A 75 -15.67 9.29 -4.06
N HIS A 76 -14.98 10.01 -4.95
CA HIS A 76 -15.40 11.35 -5.36
C HIS A 76 -16.79 11.37 -6.01
N ASN A 77 -17.13 10.37 -6.82
CA ASN A 77 -18.46 10.26 -7.42
C ASN A 77 -19.54 10.00 -6.35
N LEU A 78 -19.29 9.12 -5.38
CA LEU A 78 -20.21 8.86 -4.26
C LEU A 78 -20.43 10.11 -3.39
N LEU A 79 -19.40 10.93 -3.20
CA LEU A 79 -19.53 12.24 -2.56
C LEU A 79 -20.38 13.21 -3.40
N LEU A 80 -20.21 13.22 -4.72
CA LEU A 80 -21.03 14.06 -5.60
C LEU A 80 -22.51 13.64 -5.57
N GLU A 81 -22.80 12.35 -5.64
CA GLU A 81 -24.15 11.80 -5.51
C GLU A 81 -24.76 12.16 -4.15
N SER A 82 -23.99 12.05 -3.07
CA SER A 82 -24.42 12.46 -1.73
C SER A 82 -24.82 13.94 -1.67
N ASN A 83 -24.07 14.81 -2.34
CA ASN A 83 -24.39 16.24 -2.40
C ASN A 83 -25.65 16.51 -3.24
N GLN A 84 -25.84 15.79 -4.35
CA GLN A 84 -27.02 15.91 -5.22
C GLN A 84 -28.30 15.52 -4.49
N VAL A 85 -28.26 14.45 -3.70
CA VAL A 85 -29.42 14.01 -2.90
C VAL A 85 -29.76 15.01 -1.80
N LEU A 86 -28.74 15.56 -1.12
CA LEU A 86 -28.94 16.58 -0.09
C LEU A 86 -29.41 17.93 -0.64
N LYS A 87 -29.16 18.23 -1.93
CA LYS A 87 -29.46 19.51 -2.59
C LYS A 87 -28.93 20.74 -1.83
N VAL A 88 -27.82 20.57 -1.11
CA VAL A 88 -27.20 21.63 -0.30
C VAL A 88 -26.00 22.24 -1.02
N SER A 89 -25.79 23.54 -0.81
CA SER A 89 -24.60 24.23 -1.33
C SER A 89 -23.32 23.55 -0.83
N LYS A 90 -22.34 23.36 -1.72
CA LYS A 90 -21.01 22.82 -1.38
C LYS A 90 -20.24 23.72 -0.40
N GLY A 91 -20.65 24.97 -0.23
CA GLY A 91 -20.10 25.89 0.77
C GLY A 91 -20.72 25.76 2.16
N ALA A 92 -21.81 24.99 2.31
CA ALA A 92 -22.54 24.88 3.56
C ALA A 92 -21.67 24.24 4.67
N PRO A 93 -21.68 24.78 5.90
CA PRO A 93 -20.92 24.19 7.01
C PRO A 93 -21.24 22.71 7.24
N ALA A 94 -22.53 22.33 7.18
CA ALA A 94 -22.96 20.94 7.35
C ALA A 94 -22.40 20.00 6.27
N TRP A 95 -22.29 20.47 5.02
CA TRP A 95 -21.67 19.68 3.93
C TRP A 95 -20.17 19.51 4.17
N ARG A 96 -19.47 20.56 4.60
CA ARG A 96 -18.04 20.44 4.94
C ARG A 96 -17.79 19.45 6.07
N SER A 97 -18.63 19.45 7.12
CA SER A 97 -18.53 18.45 8.20
C SER A 97 -18.73 17.03 7.70
N TYR A 98 -19.64 16.81 6.74
CA TYR A 98 -19.82 15.49 6.12
C TYR A 98 -18.60 15.06 5.29
N VAL A 99 -18.03 15.97 4.49
CA VAL A 99 -16.81 15.70 3.73
C VAL A 99 -15.65 15.37 4.66
N GLU A 100 -15.49 16.11 5.76
CA GLU A 100 -14.46 15.84 6.77
C GLU A 100 -14.64 14.48 7.44
N PHE A 101 -15.90 14.09 7.73
CA PHE A 101 -16.20 12.76 8.23
C PHE A 101 -15.78 11.66 7.24
N ILE A 102 -16.10 11.81 5.96
CA ILE A 102 -15.67 10.85 4.92
C ILE A 102 -14.15 10.85 4.75
N ASN A 103 -13.49 12.00 4.90
CA ASN A 103 -12.04 12.10 4.85
C ASN A 103 -11.37 11.30 5.99
N ASN A 104 -11.91 11.35 7.21
CA ASN A 104 -11.40 10.54 8.31
C ASN A 104 -11.53 9.03 8.01
N LEU A 105 -12.66 8.61 7.44
CA LEU A 105 -12.84 7.22 7.01
C LEU A 105 -11.83 6.82 5.93
N PHE A 106 -11.56 7.72 4.97
CA PHE A 106 -10.53 7.51 3.94
C PHE A 106 -9.13 7.34 4.55
N ILE A 107 -8.75 8.21 5.49
CA ILE A 107 -7.46 8.13 6.19
C ILE A 107 -7.33 6.79 6.93
N ASP A 108 -8.38 6.35 7.61
CA ASP A 108 -8.41 5.07 8.32
C ASP A 108 -8.25 3.89 7.35
N GLY A 109 -8.94 3.92 6.20
CA GLY A 109 -8.85 2.87 5.18
C GLY A 109 -7.48 2.77 4.51
N VAL A 110 -6.87 3.91 4.18
CA VAL A 110 -5.48 3.96 3.67
C VAL A 110 -4.51 3.44 4.72
N SER A 111 -4.66 3.89 5.98
CA SER A 111 -3.81 3.43 7.09
C SER A 111 -3.92 1.92 7.29
N ALA A 112 -5.14 1.36 7.23
CA ALA A 112 -5.37 -0.08 7.30
C ALA A 112 -4.66 -0.83 6.15
N THR A 113 -4.66 -0.28 4.95
CA THR A 113 -3.98 -0.85 3.77
C THR A 113 -2.45 -0.88 3.93
N ILE A 114 -1.87 0.21 4.45
CA ILE A 114 -0.43 0.28 4.76
C ILE A 114 -0.09 -0.72 5.87
N ILE A 115 -0.88 -0.76 6.95
CA ILE A 115 -0.69 -1.71 8.05
C ILE A 115 -0.77 -3.16 7.57
N ALA A 116 -1.72 -3.49 6.69
CA ALA A 116 -1.84 -4.83 6.11
C ALA A 116 -0.58 -5.21 5.30
N SER A 117 -0.05 -4.27 4.52
CA SER A 117 1.17 -4.44 3.73
C SER A 117 2.42 -4.62 4.61
N LEU A 118 2.55 -3.82 5.67
CA LEU A 118 3.63 -3.96 6.64
C LEU A 118 3.53 -5.25 7.44
N LYS A 119 2.32 -5.67 7.84
CA LYS A 119 2.09 -6.96 8.51
C LYS A 119 2.51 -8.12 7.61
N PHE A 120 2.28 -8.01 6.30
CA PHE A 120 2.76 -9.01 5.35
C PHE A 120 4.29 -9.04 5.25
N VAL A 121 4.97 -7.89 5.26
CA VAL A 121 6.45 -7.88 5.33
C VAL A 121 6.94 -8.47 6.65
N LEU A 122 6.28 -8.16 7.76
CA LEU A 122 6.63 -8.69 9.07
C LEU A 122 6.49 -10.22 9.13
N SER A 123 5.46 -10.79 8.51
CA SER A 123 5.27 -12.25 8.47
C SER A 123 6.36 -12.98 7.66
N LEU A 124 7.11 -12.27 6.81
CA LEU A 124 8.27 -12.83 6.11
C LEU A 124 9.54 -12.85 6.96
N ILE A 125 9.56 -12.16 8.11
CA ILE A 125 10.74 -12.01 8.98
C ILE A 125 10.52 -12.71 10.33
N ASP A 126 9.28 -12.75 10.83
CA ASP A 126 8.95 -13.37 12.11
C ASP A 126 9.21 -14.89 12.09
N PRO A 127 10.14 -15.42 12.91
CA PRO A 127 10.45 -16.85 12.96
C PRO A 127 9.23 -17.72 13.28
N ALA A 128 8.29 -17.23 14.10
CA ALA A 128 7.09 -17.98 14.44
C ALA A 128 6.13 -18.08 13.25
N ALA A 129 5.94 -16.98 12.53
CA ALA A 129 5.14 -16.94 11.31
C ALA A 129 5.76 -17.78 10.18
N ILE A 130 7.08 -17.72 10.02
CA ILE A 130 7.81 -18.53 9.04
C ILE A 130 7.66 -20.02 9.36
N ALA A 131 7.85 -20.43 10.62
CA ALA A 131 7.70 -21.82 11.04
C ALA A 131 6.26 -22.35 10.89
N ALA A 132 5.27 -21.48 11.06
CA ALA A 132 3.86 -21.81 10.83
C ALA A 132 3.49 -21.84 9.34
N SER A 133 4.30 -21.25 8.46
CA SER A 133 4.06 -21.19 7.03
C SER A 133 4.84 -22.29 6.30
N GLU A 134 4.22 -23.02 5.38
CA GLU A 134 4.92 -23.98 4.50
C GLU A 134 5.65 -23.29 3.33
N ASN A 135 5.89 -21.99 3.46
CA ASN A 135 6.37 -21.12 2.40
C ASN A 135 7.90 -21.10 2.40
N PRO A 136 8.57 -21.38 1.27
CA PRO A 136 10.03 -21.27 1.24
C PRO A 136 10.47 -19.80 1.36
N PRO A 137 11.72 -19.52 1.73
CA PRO A 137 12.24 -18.14 1.78
C PRO A 137 11.92 -17.36 0.51
N LEU A 138 11.61 -16.06 0.67
CA LEU A 138 11.18 -15.24 -0.47
C LEU A 138 12.33 -15.01 -1.47
N LEU A 139 13.53 -14.71 -0.97
CA LEU A 139 14.69 -14.33 -1.78
C LEU A 139 15.80 -15.38 -1.71
N GLU A 140 16.44 -15.63 -2.85
CA GLU A 140 17.67 -16.41 -2.94
C GLU A 140 18.89 -15.48 -2.84
N VAL A 141 19.87 -15.87 -2.04
CA VAL A 141 21.17 -15.19 -1.91
C VAL A 141 22.27 -16.24 -2.03
N LYS A 142 23.22 -16.02 -2.93
CA LYS A 142 24.38 -16.91 -3.12
C LYS A 142 25.50 -16.51 -2.17
N LEU A 143 26.10 -17.50 -1.53
CA LEU A 143 27.31 -17.35 -0.73
C LEU A 143 28.51 -17.79 -1.56
N GLU A 144 29.50 -16.92 -1.67
CA GLU A 144 30.73 -17.12 -2.43
C GLU A 144 31.93 -17.05 -1.47
N LEU A 145 32.82 -18.03 -1.54
CA LEU A 145 34.08 -18.06 -0.78
C LEU A 145 35.19 -17.52 -1.68
N GLN A 146 35.93 -16.52 -1.22
CA GLN A 146 37.04 -15.95 -1.99
C GLN A 146 38.35 -16.67 -1.70
N ASP A 147 39.05 -17.12 -2.75
CA ASP A 147 40.31 -17.88 -2.64
C ASP A 147 41.53 -17.05 -2.23
N ASN A 148 41.43 -15.70 -2.20
CA ASN A 148 42.58 -14.78 -2.17
C ASN A 148 42.87 -14.10 -0.81
N SER A 149 42.16 -14.42 0.27
CA SER A 149 42.42 -13.87 1.63
C SER A 149 41.87 -14.82 2.70
N PRO A 150 42.17 -14.67 4.01
CA PRO A 150 41.72 -15.64 5.01
C PRO A 150 40.19 -15.59 5.16
N LEU A 151 39.49 -16.59 4.61
CA LEU A 151 38.04 -16.85 4.74
C LEU A 151 37.15 -15.60 4.62
N GLU A 152 37.31 -14.88 3.51
CA GLU A 152 36.39 -13.79 3.19
C GLU A 152 35.15 -14.36 2.48
N VAL A 153 34.00 -14.26 3.15
CA VAL A 153 32.69 -14.69 2.65
C VAL A 153 32.01 -13.51 1.98
N SER A 154 31.68 -13.63 0.70
CA SER A 154 30.87 -12.65 -0.03
C SER A 154 29.48 -13.17 -0.36
N PHE A 155 28.51 -12.25 -0.41
CA PHE A 155 27.13 -12.55 -0.77
C PHE A 155 26.78 -11.92 -2.12
N SER A 156 26.07 -12.66 -2.95
CA SER A 156 25.59 -12.22 -4.26
C SER A 156 24.07 -12.42 -4.35
N PRO A 157 23.25 -11.34 -4.33
CA PRO A 157 23.66 -9.94 -4.16
C PRO A 157 24.12 -9.62 -2.71
N PRO A 158 24.85 -8.52 -2.50
CA PRO A 158 25.30 -8.11 -1.17
C PRO A 158 24.13 -7.90 -0.20
N LEU A 159 24.32 -8.24 1.08
CA LEU A 159 23.29 -8.05 2.10
C LEU A 159 23.08 -6.56 2.42
N GLU A 160 24.18 -5.84 2.63
CA GLU A 160 24.19 -4.40 2.88
C GLU A 160 24.60 -3.62 1.62
N ALA A 161 24.05 -2.41 1.47
CA ALA A 161 24.56 -1.48 0.48
C ALA A 161 25.93 -1.00 0.94
N VAL A 162 26.98 -1.23 0.13
CA VAL A 162 28.29 -0.66 0.39
C VAL A 162 28.18 0.85 0.28
N THR A 163 28.01 1.54 1.41
CA THR A 163 28.13 2.99 1.47
C THR A 163 29.61 3.30 1.28
N THR A 164 30.01 3.67 0.06
CA THR A 164 31.32 4.27 -0.19
C THR A 164 31.38 5.61 0.55
N GLY A 165 31.71 5.58 1.84
CA GLY A 165 31.52 6.75 2.70
C GLY A 165 32.01 6.63 4.14
N ARG A 166 33.16 5.97 4.42
CA ARG A 166 34.22 6.41 5.37
C ARG A 166 35.24 5.31 5.72
N ARG A 167 36.51 5.59 5.38
CA ARG A 167 37.81 4.98 5.82
C ARG A 167 38.08 3.55 5.32
N ARG A 168 39.26 3.16 4.82
CA ARG A 168 40.58 3.80 4.66
C ARG A 168 41.33 3.02 3.54
N ASP A 169 42.10 3.73 2.73
CA ASP A 169 43.21 3.28 1.85
C ASP A 169 42.90 2.50 0.55
N SER A 170 43.08 3.24 -0.55
CA SER A 170 43.69 2.87 -1.85
C SER A 170 43.24 1.58 -2.55
N VAL A 171 42.46 1.71 -3.62
CA VAL A 171 42.91 1.73 -5.04
C VAL A 171 41.75 2.31 -5.86
N LYS A 172 42.05 3.30 -6.71
CA LYS A 172 41.11 3.85 -7.69
C LYS A 172 40.85 2.78 -8.77
N THR A 173 39.63 2.29 -8.87
CA THR A 173 39.10 1.79 -10.14
C THR A 173 37.76 2.47 -10.34
N GLU A 174 37.75 3.40 -11.30
CA GLU A 174 36.55 4.07 -11.77
C GLU A 174 35.61 3.02 -12.36
N SER A 175 34.59 2.62 -11.61
CA SER A 175 33.42 1.97 -12.17
C SER A 175 32.24 2.91 -11.96
N LYS A 176 31.62 3.28 -13.09
CA LYS A 176 30.43 4.14 -13.20
C LYS A 176 29.40 3.74 -12.14
N GLY A 177 28.83 4.74 -11.46
CA GLY A 177 27.81 4.55 -10.44
C GLY A 177 26.64 3.70 -10.92
N ALA A 178 26.68 2.42 -10.60
CA ALA A 178 25.50 1.59 -10.46
C ALA A 178 25.23 1.54 -8.95
N GLU A 179 24.06 1.99 -8.51
CA GLU A 179 23.60 1.75 -7.15
C GLU A 179 23.80 0.27 -6.85
N THR A 180 24.63 -0.06 -5.86
CA THR A 180 24.87 -1.44 -5.46
C THR A 180 23.55 -2.01 -4.96
N LYS A 181 22.87 -2.78 -5.81
CA LYS A 181 21.61 -3.45 -5.49
C LYS A 181 21.87 -4.48 -4.39
N SER A 182 21.53 -4.11 -3.15
CA SER A 182 21.67 -4.96 -1.97
C SER A 182 20.30 -5.44 -1.50
N ILE A 183 20.28 -6.55 -0.76
CA ILE A 183 19.06 -7.06 -0.11
C ILE A 183 18.40 -5.97 0.73
N MET A 184 19.19 -5.25 1.54
CA MET A 184 18.68 -4.13 2.33
C MET A 184 18.11 -3.00 1.47
N GLY A 185 18.75 -2.70 0.33
CA GLY A 185 18.24 -1.73 -0.64
C GLY A 185 16.89 -2.13 -1.23
N TYR A 186 16.69 -3.40 -1.58
CA TYR A 186 15.42 -3.90 -2.09
C TYR A 186 14.31 -3.80 -1.02
N VAL A 187 14.58 -4.21 0.22
CA VAL A 187 13.60 -4.12 1.32
C VAL A 187 13.23 -2.67 1.61
N MET A 188 14.21 -1.77 1.65
CA MET A 188 13.95 -0.34 1.84
C MET A 188 13.12 0.26 0.71
N ARG A 189 13.31 -0.22 -0.52
CA ARG A 189 12.49 0.19 -1.66
C ARG A 189 11.03 -0.27 -1.50
N TRP A 190 10.78 -1.52 -1.11
CA TRP A 190 9.42 -2.01 -0.83
C TRP A 190 8.71 -1.15 0.22
N ILE A 191 9.41 -0.84 1.31
CA ILE A 191 8.88 0.00 2.37
C ILE A 191 8.58 1.42 1.84
N SER A 192 9.47 2.00 1.03
CA SER A 192 9.27 3.31 0.39
C SER A 192 8.03 3.30 -0.53
N ASP A 193 7.81 2.23 -1.29
CA ASP A 193 6.66 2.10 -2.18
C ASP A 193 5.33 2.16 -1.40
N PHE A 194 5.29 1.66 -0.17
CA PHE A 194 4.12 1.78 0.70
C PHE A 194 3.83 3.23 1.16
N TYR A 195 4.81 4.12 1.14
CA TYR A 195 4.59 5.53 1.47
C TYR A 195 4.19 6.37 0.25
N ASN A 196 4.43 5.88 -0.97
CA ASN A 196 4.18 6.63 -2.20
C ASN A 196 2.78 6.40 -2.80
N ILE A 197 1.93 5.62 -2.15
CA ILE A 197 0.60 5.25 -2.65
C ILE A 197 -0.36 6.44 -2.75
N VAL A 198 -0.14 7.50 -1.97
CA VAL A 198 -1.06 8.65 -1.83
C VAL A 198 -0.40 9.96 -2.30
N LYS A 199 0.50 9.89 -3.27
CA LYS A 199 1.08 11.10 -3.89
C LYS A 199 0.18 11.71 -4.96
#